data_AF-A0A7Y6AVW8-F1
#
_entry.id   AF-A0A7Y6AVW8-F1
#
_cell.length_a   1.000
_cell.length_b   1.000
_cell.length_c   1.000
_cell.angle_alpha   90.00
_cell.angle_beta   90.00
_cell.angle_gamma   90.00
#
_symmetry.space_group_name_H-M   'P 1'
#
loop_
_entity.id
_entity.type
_entity.pdbx_description
1 polymer ?
#
loop_
_entity_poly.entity_id
_entity_poly.type
_entity_poly.pdbx_seq_one_letter_code
_entity_poly.pdbx_strand_id
1 'polypeptide(L)' 'MKMNFARVMAQVAQRYASQEALVNVERNRRFRFDELHRLTNHIANALRSRLHLQRGDTALCILENDNLSLLHA' A
#
# COMPACT_ATOMS: atom_id res chain seq x y z
N MET A 1 0.10 19.61 -9.75
CA MET A 1 0.43 18.33 -10.43
C MET A 1 -0.49 17.24 -9.89
N LYS A 2 -1.39 16.65 -10.69
CA LYS A 2 -2.26 15.55 -10.23
C LYS A 2 -1.54 14.21 -10.45
N MET A 3 -0.69 13.82 -9.51
CA MET A 3 -0.01 12.52 -9.54
C MET A 3 -0.90 11.46 -8.89
N ASN A 4 -1.03 10.29 -9.53
CA ASN A 4 -1.72 9.15 -8.95
C ASN A 4 -0.67 8.16 -8.42
N PHE A 5 -0.50 8.11 -7.10
CA PHE A 5 0.51 7.28 -6.45
C PHE A 5 0.30 5.78 -6.69
N ALA A 6 -0.95 5.31 -6.79
CA ALA A 6 -1.21 3.90 -7.12
C ALA A 6 -0.65 3.52 -8.50
N ARG A 7 -0.76 4.43 -9.49
CA ARG A 7 -0.16 4.23 -10.82
C ARG A 7 1.37 4.23 -10.78
N VAL A 8 1.97 5.14 -10.02
CA VAL A 8 3.44 5.17 -9.83
C VAL A 8 3.90 3.87 -9.15
N MET A 9 3.24 3.43 -8.09
CA MET A 9 3.56 2.20 -7.38
C MET A 9 3.47 0.98 -8.30
N ALA A 10 2.46 0.90 -9.18
CA ALA A 10 2.37 -0.19 -10.16
C ALA A 10 3.58 -0.24 -11.10
N GLN A 11 4.07 0.92 -11.56
CA GLN A 11 5.27 1.00 -12.42
C GLN A 11 6.54 0.60 -11.66
N VAL A 12 6.69 1.06 -10.42
CA VAL A 12 7.81 0.71 -9.55
C VAL A 12 7.82 -0.79 -9.25
N ALA A 13 6.65 -1.38 -8.95
CA ALA A 13 6.50 -2.81 -8.70
C ALA A 13 6.82 -3.69 -9.91
N GLN A 14 6.57 -3.20 -11.13
CA GLN A 14 6.99 -3.89 -12.35
C GLN A 14 8.50 -3.77 -12.59
N ARG A 15 9.06 -2.58 -12.41
CA ARG A 15 10.47 -2.29 -12.72
C ARG A 15 11.44 -2.88 -11.70
N TYR A 16 11.06 -2.87 -10.42
CA TYR A 16 11.92 -3.23 -9.29
C TYR A 16 11.31 -4.37 -8.46
N ALA A 17 10.55 -5.26 -9.10
CA ALA A 17 9.76 -6.32 -8.47
C ALA A 17 10.50 -7.06 -7.35
N SER A 18 11.75 -7.46 -7.59
CA SER A 18 12.55 -8.24 -6.64
C SER A 18 13.38 -7.42 -5.65
N GLN A 19 13.28 -6.09 -5.66
CA GLN A 19 14.02 -5.23 -4.74
C GLN A 19 13.22 -4.99 -3.45
N GLU A 20 13.93 -4.85 -2.34
CA GLU A 20 13.35 -4.54 -1.04
C GLU A 20 12.71 -3.14 -1.06
N ALA A 21 11.43 -3.07 -0.67
CA ALA A 21 10.62 -1.86 -0.72
C ALA A 21 10.30 -1.30 0.66
N LEU A 22 10.04 -2.19 1.61
CA LEU A 22 9.65 -1.83 2.96
C LEU A 22 10.27 -2.80 3.96
N VAL A 23 10.92 -2.25 4.97
CA VAL A 23 11.53 -2.97 6.08
C VAL A 23 10.93 -2.48 7.38
N ASN A 24 10.25 -3.36 8.09
CA ASN A 24 9.86 -3.17 9.47
C ASN A 24 10.83 -3.97 10.35
N VAL A 25 11.73 -3.25 11.02
CA VAL A 25 12.75 -3.84 11.90
C VAL A 25 12.16 -4.37 13.21
N GLU A 26 11.11 -3.74 13.74
CA GLU A 26 10.49 -4.09 15.03
C GLU A 26 9.77 -5.44 14.97
N ARG A 27 9.17 -5.77 13.81
CA ARG A 27 8.44 -7.03 13.59
C ARG A 27 9.16 -8.01 12.67
N ASN A 28 10.40 -7.70 12.26
CA ASN A 28 11.18 -8.48 11.30
C ASN A 28 10.38 -8.82 10.02
N ARG A 29 9.63 -7.84 9.50
CA ARG A 29 8.83 -7.98 8.27
C ARG A 29 9.50 -7.21 7.16
N ARG A 30 9.67 -7.86 6.01
CA ARG A 30 10.28 -7.29 4.81
C ARG A 30 9.36 -7.57 3.63
N PHE A 31 9.20 -6.58 2.76
CA PHE A 31 8.44 -6.72 1.54
C PHE A 31 9.28 -6.24 0.37
N ARG A 32 9.30 -7.02 -0.70
CA ARG A 32 9.74 -6.53 -2.00
C ARG A 32 8.64 -5.66 -2.64
N PHE A 33 8.98 -4.91 -3.69
CA PHE A 33 8.00 -4.03 -4.34
C PHE A 33 6.78 -4.76 -4.91
N ASP A 34 6.96 -5.96 -5.45
CA ASP A 34 5.85 -6.76 -5.99
C ASP A 34 4.95 -7.33 -4.87
N GLU A 35 5.52 -7.74 -3.74
CA GLU A 35 4.80 -8.19 -2.56
C GLU A 35 4.03 -7.05 -1.91
N LEU A 36 4.68 -5.89 -1.75
CA LEU A 36 4.06 -4.70 -1.20
C LEU A 36 2.89 -4.25 -2.09
N HIS A 37 3.08 -4.21 -3.41
CA HIS A 37 2.01 -3.85 -4.34
C HIS A 37 0.82 -4.82 -4.28
N ARG A 38 1.08 -6.13 -4.17
CA ARG A 38 0.02 -7.13 -3.99
C ARG A 38 -0.73 -6.95 -2.66
N LEU A 39 -0.01 -6.69 -1.58
CA LEU A 39 -0.59 -6.47 -0.25
C LEU A 39 -1.48 -5.22 -0.22
N THR A 40 -0.98 -4.10 -0.72
CA THR A 40 -1.75 -2.84 -0.72
C THR A 40 -2.97 -2.90 -1.62
N ASN A 41 -2.90 -3.61 -2.76
CA ASN A 41 -4.08 -3.89 -3.58
C ASN A 41 -5.09 -4.80 -2.87
N HIS A 42 -4.64 -5.78 -2.10
CA HIS A 42 -5.54 -6.62 -1.30
C HIS A 42 -6.27 -5.78 -0.24
N ILE A 43 -5.55 -4.88 0.44
CA ILE A 43 -6.15 -3.94 1.40
C ILE A 43 -7.15 -3.03 0.68
N ALA A 44 -6.79 -2.40 -0.43
CA ALA A 44 -7.68 -1.54 -1.20
C ALA A 44 -8.96 -2.27 -1.65
N ASN A 45 -8.84 -3.53 -2.08
CA ASN A 45 -9.98 -4.36 -2.41
C ASN A 45 -10.86 -4.66 -1.19
N ALA A 46 -10.28 -4.90 -0.01
CA ALA A 46 -11.04 -5.07 1.23
C ALA A 46 -11.76 -3.78 1.64
N LEU A 47 -11.11 -2.62 1.52
CA LEU A 47 -11.72 -1.30 1.75
C LEU A 47 -12.94 -1.10 0.85
N ARG A 48 -12.82 -1.39 -0.45
CA ARG A 48 -13.94 -1.29 -1.41
C ARG A 48 -15.06 -2.30 -1.14
N SER A 49 -14.71 -3.57 -0.91
CA SER A 49 -15.70 -4.67 -0.89
C SER A 49 -16.35 -4.91 0.46
N ARG A 50 -15.63 -4.70 1.56
CA ARG A 50 -16.11 -4.98 2.93
C ARG A 50 -16.49 -3.72 3.68
N LEU A 51 -15.79 -2.61 3.43
CA LEU A 51 -16.06 -1.32 4.07
C LEU A 51 -16.80 -0.35 3.13
N HIS A 52 -17.10 -0.79 1.91
CA HIS A 52 -17.88 -0.06 0.91
C HIS A 52 -17.34 1.32 0.55
N LEU A 53 -16.06 1.60 0.81
CA LEU A 53 -15.41 2.87 0.48
C LEU A 53 -15.44 3.12 -1.03
N GLN A 54 -15.92 4.30 -1.41
CA GLN A 54 -16.03 4.79 -2.78
C GLN A 54 -15.06 5.94 -3.05
N ARG A 55 -14.97 6.33 -4.32
CA ARG A 55 -14.20 7.49 -4.73
C ARG A 55 -14.84 8.76 -4.15
N GLY A 56 -14.03 9.53 -3.41
CA GLY A 56 -14.48 10.77 -2.78
C GLY A 56 -14.79 10.61 -1.29
N ASP A 57 -14.90 9.37 -0.81
CA ASP A 57 -15.03 9.10 0.62
C ASP A 57 -13.72 9.38 1.35
N THR A 58 -13.84 9.79 2.61
CA THR A 58 -12.70 10.03 3.49
C THR A 58 -12.57 8.90 4.49
N ALA A 59 -11.36 8.38 4.66
CA ALA A 59 -11.03 7.39 5.69
C ALA A 59 -10.04 7.97 6.70
N LEU A 60 -10.23 7.65 7.98
CA LEU A 60 -9.28 7.94 9.04
C LEU A 60 -8.47 6.68 9.35
N CYS A 61 -7.14 6.78 9.27
CA CYS A 61 -6.24 5.70 9.62
C CYS A 61 -5.78 5.83 11.07
N ILE A 62 -6.29 4.98 11.96
CA ILE A 62 -5.84 4.87 13.35
C ILE A 62 -5.04 3.58 13.47
N LEU A 63 -3.74 3.66 13.21
CA LEU A 63 -2.86 2.50 13.11
C LEU A 63 -1.51 2.84 13.76
N GLU A 64 -0.82 1.79 14.22
CA GLU A 64 0.60 1.87 14.55
C GLU A 64 1.43 2.24 13.31
N ASN A 65 2.57 2.91 13.54
CA ASN A 65 3.43 3.45 12.47
C ASN A 65 3.83 2.39 11.43
N ASP A 66 4.08 1.17 11.88
CA ASP A 66 4.43 0.07 11.01
C ASP A 66 3.36 -0.28 9.98
N ASN A 67 2.09 -0.21 10.36
CA ASN A 67 0.96 -0.50 9.48
C ASN A 67 0.55 0.74 8.67
N LEU A 68 0.86 1.95 9.13
CA LEU A 68 0.64 3.17 8.36
C LEU A 68 1.44 3.16 7.06
N SER A 69 2.64 2.54 7.06
CA SER A 69 3.45 2.36 5.85
C SER A 69 2.77 1.56 4.72
N LEU A 70 1.68 0.85 5.03
CA LEU A 70 0.88 0.07 4.07
C LEU A 70 -0.24 0.88 3.40
N LEU A 71 -0.53 2.09 3.90
CA LEU A 71 -1.56 2.97 3.38
C LEU A 71 -0.89 4.24 2.87
N HIS A 72 -0.70 4.33 1.56
CA HIS A 72 -0.14 5.52 0.93
C HIS A 72 -1.16 6.66 0.93
N ALA A 73 -0.77 7.83 1.43
CA ALA A 73 -1.51 9.09 1.30
C ALA A 73 -1.31 9.73 -0.09
#